data_AF-A0A3D4V1Z5-F1
#
_entry.id   AF-A0A3D4V1Z5-F1
#
_cell.length_a   1.000
_cell.length_b   1.000
_cell.length_c   1.000
_cell.angle_alpha   90.00
_cell.angle_beta   90.00
_cell.angle_gamma   90.00
#
_symmetry.space_group_name_H-M   'P 1'
#
loop_
_entity.id
_entity.type
_entity.pdbx_description
1 polymer ?
#
loop_
_entity_poly.entity_id
_entity_poly.type
_entity_poly.pdbx_seq_one_letter_code
_entity_poly.pdbx_strand_id
1 'polypeptide(L)'
;MKNRPKRQKEISGVVTVRAAECGGDPEKMVRRFIKKVKKEGIIEEFRDRRYYKKPKVVKAEEKRNRKRLIEKINKRREELFTTTKTRVKRRK
;
A
#
# COMPACT_ATOMS: atom_id res chain seq x y z
N MET A 1 23.36 42.46 -17.18
CA MET A 1 22.03 41.80 -17.20
C MET A 1 22.11 40.55 -16.31
N LYS A 2 21.43 40.52 -15.15
CA LYS A 2 21.51 39.38 -14.22
C LYS A 2 20.57 38.27 -14.66
N ASN A 3 21.12 37.18 -15.16
CA ASN A 3 20.38 36.02 -15.64
C ASN A 3 19.76 35.29 -14.43
N ARG A 4 18.48 35.54 -14.14
CA ARG A 4 17.77 34.87 -13.04
C ARG A 4 17.45 33.43 -13.49
N PRO A 5 18.02 32.38 -12.85
CA PRO A 5 17.69 31.02 -13.23
C PRO A 5 16.19 30.80 -13.01
N LYS A 6 15.49 30.33 -14.05
CA LYS A 6 14.07 29.98 -13.95
C LYS A 6 13.93 28.87 -12.90
N ARG A 7 13.27 29.17 -11.77
CA ARG A 7 12.85 28.17 -10.78
C ARG A 7 11.94 27.18 -11.52
N GLN A 8 12.45 25.98 -11.81
CA GLN A 8 11.63 24.89 -12.33
C GLN A 8 10.53 24.61 -11.30
N LYS A 9 9.26 24.72 -11.72
CA LYS A 9 8.12 24.39 -10.87
C LYS A 9 8.20 22.90 -10.56
N GLU A 10 8.08 22.55 -9.30
CA GLU A 10 8.13 21.15 -8.86
C GLU A 10 6.92 20.40 -9.43
N ILE A 11 7.16 19.28 -10.11
CA ILE A 11 6.10 18.41 -10.62
C ILE A 11 5.51 17.66 -9.42
N SER A 12 4.35 18.09 -8.95
CA SER A 12 3.56 17.35 -7.95
C SER A 12 2.64 16.36 -8.65
N GLY A 13 3.12 15.14 -8.85
CA GLY A 13 2.32 14.01 -9.34
C GLY A 13 1.68 13.19 -8.22
N VAL A 14 0.85 12.21 -8.57
CA VAL A 14 0.18 11.27 -7.63
C VAL A 14 1.19 10.58 -6.71
N VAL A 15 2.35 10.18 -7.23
CA VAL A 15 3.46 9.66 -6.44
C VAL A 15 4.72 10.45 -6.74
N THR A 16 5.27 11.09 -5.71
CA THR A 16 6.53 11.84 -5.80
C THR A 16 7.47 11.43 -4.67
N VAL A 17 8.76 11.25 -4.97
CA VAL A 17 9.83 11.04 -3.98
C VAL A 17 10.94 12.02 -4.27
N ARG A 18 11.34 12.79 -3.27
CA ARG A 18 12.39 13.82 -3.39
C ARG A 18 13.71 13.29 -2.85
N ALA A 19 14.82 13.74 -3.43
CA ALA A 19 16.17 13.37 -2.99
C ALA A 19 16.46 13.75 -1.53
N ALA A 20 15.88 14.86 -1.05
CA ALA A 20 15.99 15.30 0.35
C ALA A 20 15.43 14.28 1.35
N GLU A 21 14.37 13.55 1.00
CA GLU A 21 13.77 12.50 1.86
C GLU A 21 14.66 11.25 1.98
N CYS A 22 15.62 11.09 1.06
CA CYS A 22 16.42 9.88 0.90
C CYS A 22 17.90 10.10 1.23
N GLY A 23 18.29 11.29 1.69
CA GLY A 23 19.68 11.63 1.97
C GLY A 23 20.59 11.56 0.74
N GLY A 24 20.04 11.84 -0.45
CA GLY A 24 20.78 11.77 -1.71
C GLY A 24 21.02 10.35 -2.26
N ASP A 25 20.64 9.30 -1.53
CA ASP A 25 20.81 7.92 -1.95
C ASP A 25 19.74 7.50 -2.99
N PRO A 26 20.13 7.17 -4.23
CA PRO A 26 19.19 6.81 -5.29
C PRO A 26 18.49 5.47 -5.04
N GLU A 27 19.15 4.52 -4.37
CA GLU A 27 18.56 3.20 -4.13
C GLU A 27 17.44 3.28 -3.08
N LYS A 28 17.65 4.08 -2.02
CA LYS A 28 16.58 4.41 -1.06
C LYS A 28 15.41 5.12 -1.74
N MET A 29 15.68 5.97 -2.73
CA MET A 29 14.66 6.69 -3.49
C MET A 29 13.79 5.73 -4.28
N VAL A 30 14.40 4.80 -5.03
CA VAL A 30 13.67 3.76 -5.79
C VAL A 30 12.84 2.89 -4.86
N ARG A 31 13.39 2.43 -3.72
CA ARG A 31 12.66 1.61 -2.74
C ARG A 31 11.44 2.35 -2.18
N ARG A 32 11.59 3.63 -1.83
CA ARG A 32 10.47 4.46 -1.33
C ARG A 32 9.43 4.69 -2.43
N PHE A 33 9.86 4.94 -3.66
CA PHE A 33 8.96 5.14 -4.78
C PHE A 33 8.11 3.89 -5.03
N ILE A 34 8.75 2.71 -5.12
CA ILE A 34 8.05 1.43 -5.27
C ILE A 34 7.05 1.21 -4.13
N LYS A 35 7.41 1.53 -2.88
CA LYS A 35 6.50 1.43 -1.74
C LYS A 35 5.30 2.38 -1.86
N LYS A 36 5.53 3.64 -2.26
CA LYS A 36 4.45 4.61 -2.46
C LYS A 36 3.52 4.18 -3.61
N VAL A 37 4.06 3.73 -4.75
CA VAL A 37 3.26 3.22 -5.89
C VAL A 37 2.40 2.03 -5.49
N LYS A 38 2.96 1.07 -4.73
CA LYS A 38 2.19 -0.08 -4.22
C LYS A 38 1.13 0.34 -3.21
N LYS A 39 1.42 1.35 -2.37
CA LYS A 39 0.46 1.87 -1.38
C LYS A 39 -0.73 2.55 -2.06
N GLU A 40 -0.49 3.35 -3.10
CA GLU A 40 -1.54 4.02 -3.87
C GLU A 40 -2.32 3.05 -4.78
N GLY A 41 -1.87 1.80 -4.96
CA GLY A 41 -2.61 0.79 -5.72
C GLY A 41 -2.71 1.05 -7.23
N ILE A 42 -1.95 2.01 -7.77
CA ILE A 42 -2.04 2.47 -9.18
C ILE A 42 -1.92 1.32 -10.17
N ILE A 43 -1.00 0.38 -9.92
CA ILE A 43 -0.78 -0.77 -10.80
C ILE A 43 -1.98 -1.72 -10.79
N GLU A 44 -2.61 -1.91 -9.63
CA GLU A 44 -3.76 -2.79 -9.45
C GLU A 44 -4.99 -2.18 -10.11
N GLU A 45 -5.24 -0.89 -9.88
CA GLU A 45 -6.33 -0.15 -10.53
C GLU A 45 -6.21 -0.20 -12.05
N PHE A 46 -5.02 0.05 -12.59
CA PHE A 46 -4.78 -0.01 -14.03
C PHE A 46 -5.06 -1.41 -14.61
N ARG A 47 -4.66 -2.47 -13.89
CA ARG A 47 -4.92 -3.85 -14.30
C ARG A 47 -6.41 -4.18 -14.27
N ASP A 48 -7.13 -3.74 -13.25
CA ASP A 48 -8.57 -3.98 -13.12
C ASP A 48 -9.39 -3.20 -14.16
N ARG A 49 -8.94 -2.00 -14.52
CA ARG A 49 -9.57 -1.17 -15.58
C ARG A 49 -9.26 -1.62 -17.00
N ARG A 50 -8.27 -2.50 -17.19
CA ARG A 50 -7.83 -2.96 -18.53
C ARG A 50 -8.95 -3.62 -19.33
N TYR A 51 -9.86 -4.32 -18.66
CA TYR A 51 -10.99 -5.01 -19.30
C TYR A 51 -12.30 -4.61 -18.63
N TYR A 52 -13.36 -4.54 -19.43
CA TYR A 52 -14.70 -4.29 -18.88
C TYR A 52 -15.15 -5.48 -18.02
N LYS A 53 -15.40 -5.21 -16.74
CA LYS A 53 -16.11 -6.10 -15.82
C LYS A 53 -17.51 -5.54 -15.58
N LYS A 54 -18.54 -6.38 -15.66
CA LYS A 54 -19.91 -5.98 -15.29
C LYS A 54 -19.93 -5.44 -13.84
N PRO A 55 -20.71 -4.40 -13.52
CA PRO A 55 -20.70 -3.77 -12.20
C PRO A 55 -21.06 -4.75 -11.07
N LYS A 56 -21.92 -5.74 -11.35
CA LYS A 56 -22.25 -6.81 -10.41
C LYS A 56 -21.04 -7.69 -10.06
N VAL A 57 -20.16 -7.95 -11.02
CA VAL A 57 -18.95 -8.75 -10.83
C VAL A 57 -17.95 -7.98 -9.97
N VAL A 58 -17.75 -6.70 -10.24
CA VAL A 58 -16.88 -5.82 -9.43
C VAL A 58 -17.33 -5.81 -7.97
N LYS A 59 -18.62 -5.55 -7.70
CA LYS A 59 -19.18 -5.58 -6.33
C LYS A 59 -19.01 -6.94 -5.63
N ALA A 60 -19.14 -8.04 -6.38
CA ALA A 60 -18.97 -9.38 -5.83
C ALA A 60 -17.50 -9.67 -5.47
N GLU A 61 -16.57 -9.21 -6.30
CA GLU A 61 -15.12 -9.33 -6.08
C GLU A 61 -14.68 -8.51 -4.86
N GLU A 62 -15.13 -7.25 -4.73
CA GLU A 62 -14.89 -6.40 -3.57
C GLU A 62 -15.38 -7.04 -2.27
N LYS A 63 -16.62 -7.57 -2.27
CA LYS A 63 -17.19 -8.27 -1.09
C LYS A 63 -16.35 -9.49 -0.70
N ARG A 64 -15.90 -10.28 -1.69
CA ARG A 64 -15.04 -11.44 -1.46
C ARG A 64 -13.68 -11.04 -0.89
N ASN A 65 -13.07 -9.99 -1.44
CA ASN A 65 -11.77 -9.49 -0.97
C ASN A 65 -11.87 -8.94 0.46
N ARG A 66 -12.94 -8.21 0.78
CA ARG A 66 -13.22 -7.73 2.15
C ARG A 66 -13.38 -8.89 3.13
N LYS A 67 -14.14 -9.94 2.76
CA LYS A 67 -14.33 -11.14 3.59
C LYS A 67 -12.99 -11.84 3.87
N ARG A 68 -12.16 -12.05 2.83
CA ARG A 68 -10.82 -12.65 2.95
C ARG A 68 -9.92 -11.85 3.90
N LEU A 69 -9.96 -10.51 3.83
CA LEU A 69 -9.18 -9.65 4.71
C LEU A 69 -9.62 -9.79 6.18
N ILE A 70 -10.93 -9.77 6.42
CA ILE A 70 -11.50 -9.95 7.77
C ILE A 70 -11.11 -11.32 8.34
N GLU A 71 -11.26 -12.38 7.56
CA GLU A 71 -10.87 -13.74 7.95
C GLU A 71 -9.39 -13.82 8.31
N LYS A 72 -8.52 -13.19 7.51
CA LYS A 72 -7.08 -13.14 7.77
C LYS A 72 -6.75 -12.40 9.06
N ILE A 73 -7.42 -11.29 9.33
CA ILE A 73 -7.25 -10.50 10.57
C ILE A 73 -7.74 -11.30 11.78
N ASN A 74 -8.92 -11.91 11.69
CA ASN A 74 -9.49 -12.71 12.77
C ASN A 74 -8.63 -13.93 13.08
N LYS A 75 -8.14 -14.65 12.06
CA LYS A 75 -7.22 -15.77 12.24
C LYS A 75 -5.94 -15.33 12.96
N ARG A 76 -5.32 -14.24 12.53
CA ARG A 76 -4.13 -13.67 13.20
C ARG A 76 -4.42 -13.27 14.64
N ARG A 77 -5.62 -12.70 14.90
CA ARG A 77 -6.07 -12.34 16.24
C ARG A 77 -6.18 -13.59 17.11
N GLU A 78 -6.85 -14.63 16.64
CA GLU A 78 -7.01 -15.90 17.35
C GLU A 78 -5.66 -16.56 17.67
N GLU A 79 -4.74 -16.62 16.72
CA GLU A 79 -3.37 -17.13 16.92
C GLU A 79 -2.63 -16.42 18.07
N LEU A 80 -2.79 -15.10 18.20
CA LEU A 80 -2.20 -14.33 19.30
C LEU A 80 -2.85 -14.64 20.66
N PHE A 81 -4.17 -14.89 20.68
CA PHE A 81 -4.91 -15.20 21.91
C PHE A 81 -4.82 -16.66 22.35
N THR A 82 -4.57 -17.62 21.44
CA THR A 82 -4.45 -19.05 21.79
C THR A 82 -3.16 -19.34 22.57
N THR A 83 -2.04 -18.70 22.22
CA THR A 83 -0.75 -18.83 22.93
C THR A 83 -0.82 -18.31 24.38
N THR A 84 -1.62 -17.28 24.65
CA THR A 84 -1.85 -16.75 25.99
C THR A 84 -2.84 -17.61 26.78
N LYS A 85 -3.91 -18.11 26.14
CA LYS A 85 -4.88 -19.02 26.78
C LYS A 85 -4.27 -20.35 27.22
N THR A 86 -3.38 -20.95 26.42
CA THR A 86 -2.68 -22.19 26.81
C THR A 86 -1.71 -21.98 27.97
N ARG A 87 -1.08 -20.80 28.08
CA ARG A 87 -0.17 -20.44 29.18
C ARG A 87 -0.91 -20.23 30.51
N VAL A 88 -2.13 -19.67 30.47
CA VAL A 88 -3.01 -19.54 31.64
C VAL A 88 -3.55 -20.90 32.07
N LYS A 89 -3.92 -21.78 31.13
CA LYS A 89 -4.43 -23.13 31.43
C LYS A 89 -3.38 -24.06 32.08
N ARG A 90 -2.09 -23.87 31.77
CA ARG A 90 -0.97 -24.62 32.39
C ARG A 90 -0.56 -24.11 33.79
N ARG A 91 -1.04 -22.94 34.21
CA ARG A 91 -0.72 -22.32 35.51
C ARG A 91 -1.78 -22.59 36.59
N LYS A 92 -2.85 -23.31 36.26
CA LYS A 92 -3.89 -23.75 37.18
C LYS A 92 -3.76 -25.23 37.44
#